data_AF-A0A961XAL6-F1
#
_entry.id   AF-A0A961XAL6-F1
#
_cell.length_a   1.000
_cell.length_b   1.000
_cell.length_c   1.000
_cell.angle_alpha   90.00
_cell.angle_beta   90.00
_cell.angle_gamma   90.00
#
_symmetry.space_group_name_H-M   'P 1'
#
loop_
_entity.id
_entity.type
_entity.pdbx_description
1 polymer ?
#
loop_
_entity_poly.entity_id
_entity_poly.type
_entity_poly.pdbx_seq_one_letter_code
_entity_poly.pdbx_strand_id
1 'polypeptide(L)'
;LISFDRFLGGLPAGIQFFSIMKSNPGLLQLMLLMLGSAPRLADIITRRPHVFDGLIEPAFASTIPDRATLRERLSLALARSPDHESRLDAARIFAAEQKFLIGARLITGQLSAAQASRAFANLAEVLIQAMVDAVSTEFAVRHGTVPGAKLCVLGMGRLGSRELTAGSDLDLIVLYEHDADAEFSSGDKPLAPSQYFM
;
A
#
# COMPACT_ATOMS: atom_id res chain seq x y z
N LEU A 1 -16.86 17.64 -15.53
CA LEU A 1 -16.18 18.87 -15.99
C LEU A 1 -15.34 19.49 -14.86
N ILE A 2 -15.90 19.84 -13.70
CA ILE A 2 -15.15 20.42 -12.56
C ILE A 2 -14.00 19.53 -12.06
N SER A 3 -14.20 18.21 -11.93
CA SER A 3 -13.14 17.29 -11.49
C SER A 3 -12.00 17.13 -12.50
N PHE A 4 -12.29 17.30 -13.80
CA PHE A 4 -11.27 17.22 -14.86
C PHE A 4 -10.38 18.46 -14.84
N ASP A 5 -10.97 19.63 -14.65
CA ASP A 5 -10.26 20.91 -14.53
C ASP A 5 -9.33 20.94 -13.30
N ARG A 6 -9.82 20.46 -12.15
CA ARG A 6 -9.01 20.32 -10.93
C ARG A 6 -7.84 19.34 -11.10
N PHE A 7 -8.06 18.24 -11.83
CA PHE A 7 -7.00 17.30 -12.15
C PHE A 7 -5.94 17.90 -13.07
N LEU A 8 -6.34 18.60 -14.14
CA LEU A 8 -5.42 19.29 -15.05
C LEU A 8 -4.59 20.36 -14.33
N GLY A 9 -5.18 21.08 -13.37
CA GLY A 9 -4.49 22.07 -12.55
C GLY A 9 -3.42 21.49 -11.61
N GLY A 10 -3.43 20.18 -11.36
CA GLY A 10 -2.47 19.50 -10.49
C GLY A 10 -1.29 18.83 -11.21
N LEU A 11 -1.26 18.85 -12.55
CA LEU A 11 -0.21 18.17 -13.34
C LEU A 11 1.00 19.10 -13.60
N PRO A 12 2.26 18.61 -13.49
CA PRO A 12 3.45 19.46 -13.62
C PRO A 12 3.68 20.08 -15.01
N ALA A 13 2.99 19.62 -16.06
CA ALA A 13 3.00 20.23 -17.39
C ALA A 13 1.84 19.69 -18.25
N GLY A 14 0.82 20.52 -18.54
CA GLY A 14 -0.35 20.10 -19.31
C GLY A 14 -0.02 19.51 -20.69
N ILE A 15 1.08 19.94 -21.33
CA ILE A 15 1.51 19.47 -22.66
C ILE A 15 1.87 17.97 -22.64
N GLN A 16 2.56 17.50 -21.60
CA GLN A 16 2.99 16.11 -21.51
C GLN A 16 1.81 15.16 -21.31
N PHE A 17 0.83 15.59 -20.52
CA PHE A 17 -0.42 14.86 -20.34
C PHE A 17 -1.19 14.71 -21.65
N PHE A 18 -1.43 15.79 -22.40
CA PHE A 18 -2.15 15.70 -23.69
C PHE A 18 -1.40 14.83 -24.73
N SER A 19 -0.07 14.82 -24.70
CA SER A 19 0.75 13.94 -25.56
C SER A 19 0.55 12.46 -25.22
N ILE A 20 0.55 12.11 -23.92
CA ILE A 20 0.29 10.75 -23.42
C ILE A 20 -1.12 10.30 -23.81
N MET A 21 -2.12 11.18 -23.66
CA MET A 21 -3.53 10.88 -23.96
C MET A 21 -3.77 10.69 -25.45
N LYS A 22 -3.10 11.48 -26.30
CA LYS A 22 -3.13 11.30 -27.75
C LYS A 22 -2.49 9.98 -28.18
N SER A 23 -1.44 9.55 -27.48
CA SER A 23 -0.72 8.31 -27.75
C SER A 23 -1.42 7.07 -27.18
N ASN A 24 -2.28 7.24 -26.17
CA ASN A 24 -3.00 6.15 -25.50
C ASN A 24 -4.51 6.47 -25.36
N PRO A 25 -5.32 6.29 -26.41
CA PRO A 25 -6.75 6.61 -26.40
C PRO A 25 -7.56 5.86 -25.33
N GLY A 26 -7.14 4.63 -24.99
CA GLY A 26 -7.78 3.84 -23.93
C GLY A 26 -7.64 4.47 -22.54
N LEU A 27 -6.53 5.18 -22.29
CA LEU A 27 -6.31 5.88 -21.03
C LEU A 27 -7.26 7.08 -20.86
N LEU A 28 -7.57 7.78 -21.97
CA LEU A 28 -8.58 8.84 -21.98
C LEU A 28 -9.97 8.31 -21.65
N GLN A 29 -10.36 7.18 -22.24
CA GLN A 29 -11.64 6.55 -21.93
C GLN A 29 -11.71 6.09 -20.47
N LEU A 30 -10.62 5.53 -19.94
CA LEU A 30 -10.51 5.14 -18.54
C LEU A 30 -10.69 6.35 -17.61
N MET A 31 -10.02 7.46 -17.91
CA MET A 31 -10.16 8.70 -17.15
C MET A 31 -11.58 9.24 -17.19
N LEU A 32 -12.21 9.30 -18.36
CA LEU A 32 -13.59 9.77 -18.50
C LEU A 32 -14.56 8.86 -17.73
N LEU A 33 -14.36 7.54 -17.77
CA LEU A 33 -15.14 6.58 -16.99
C LEU A 33 -14.97 6.81 -15.48
N MET A 34 -13.74 6.98 -15.00
CA MET A 34 -13.48 7.23 -13.58
C MET A 34 -14.06 8.57 -13.11
N LEU A 35 -13.90 9.63 -13.91
CA LEU A 35 -14.43 10.96 -13.60
C LEU A 35 -15.96 11.02 -13.66
N GLY A 36 -16.58 10.19 -14.51
CA GLY A 36 -18.04 10.14 -14.68
C GLY A 36 -18.75 9.16 -13.74
N SER A 37 -18.10 8.07 -13.34
CA SER A 37 -18.75 6.95 -12.65
C SER A 37 -18.10 6.58 -11.31
N ALA A 38 -16.95 7.15 -10.96
CA ALA A 38 -16.18 6.78 -9.77
C ALA A 38 -15.64 7.99 -8.98
N PRO A 39 -16.51 8.71 -8.23
CA PRO A 39 -16.12 9.92 -7.50
C PRO A 39 -14.89 9.74 -6.60
N ARG A 40 -14.77 8.59 -5.92
CA ARG A 40 -13.60 8.29 -5.07
C ARG A 40 -12.29 8.15 -5.87
N LEU A 41 -12.32 7.51 -7.04
CA LEU A 41 -11.13 7.41 -7.89
C LEU A 41 -10.77 8.75 -8.51
N ALA A 42 -11.77 9.53 -8.92
CA ALA A 42 -11.60 10.90 -9.38
C ALA A 42 -10.88 11.77 -8.32
N ASP A 43 -11.32 11.69 -7.06
CA ASP A 43 -10.69 12.41 -5.95
C ASP A 43 -9.25 11.95 -5.71
N ILE A 44 -8.98 10.63 -5.79
CA ILE A 44 -7.63 10.07 -5.61
C ILE A 44 -6.69 10.59 -6.70
N ILE A 45 -7.07 10.47 -7.98
CA ILE A 45 -6.25 10.94 -9.12
C ILE A 45 -5.96 12.44 -9.01
N THR A 46 -6.97 13.22 -8.60
CA THR A 46 -6.83 14.67 -8.48
C THR A 46 -5.90 15.07 -7.34
N ARG A 47 -5.92 14.34 -6.23
CA ARG A 47 -5.04 14.61 -5.07
C ARG A 47 -3.64 14.02 -5.22
N ARG A 48 -3.49 12.98 -6.04
CA ARG A 48 -2.25 12.21 -6.19
C ARG A 48 -1.98 11.92 -7.67
N PRO A 49 -1.53 12.91 -8.46
CA PRO A 49 -1.34 12.73 -9.90
C PRO A 49 -0.37 11.60 -10.27
N HIS A 50 0.59 11.27 -9.41
CA HIS A 50 1.55 10.17 -9.62
C HIS A 50 0.90 8.78 -9.73
N VAL A 51 -0.32 8.58 -9.19
CA VAL A 51 -1.02 7.28 -9.35
C VAL A 51 -1.43 7.02 -10.81
N PHE A 52 -1.40 8.06 -11.64
CA PHE A 52 -1.68 7.97 -13.07
C PHE A 52 -0.59 7.21 -13.83
N ASP A 53 0.66 7.27 -13.37
CA ASP A 53 1.79 6.62 -14.05
C ASP A 53 1.57 5.10 -14.12
N GLY A 54 1.03 4.51 -13.05
CA GLY A 54 0.68 3.09 -13.01
C GLY A 54 -0.45 2.66 -13.96
N LEU A 55 -1.24 3.59 -14.52
CA LEU A 55 -2.24 3.29 -15.55
C LEU A 55 -1.65 3.26 -16.96
N ILE A 56 -0.51 3.93 -17.16
CA ILE A 56 0.20 3.98 -18.44
C ILE A 56 1.00 2.68 -18.64
N GLU A 57 1.39 2.01 -17.54
CA GLU A 57 2.14 0.76 -17.62
C GLU A 57 1.38 -0.34 -18.38
N PRO A 58 2.01 -1.02 -19.36
CA PRO A 58 1.38 -2.14 -20.07
C PRO A 58 0.88 -3.24 -19.14
N ALA A 59 1.55 -3.43 -17.99
CA ALA A 59 1.19 -4.40 -16.96
C ALA A 59 -0.17 -4.10 -16.29
N PHE A 60 -0.69 -2.87 -16.39
CA PHE A 60 -2.01 -2.52 -15.88
C PHE A 60 -3.09 -3.41 -16.50
N ALA A 61 -3.04 -3.58 -17.82
CA ALA A 61 -4.06 -4.27 -18.61
C ALA A 61 -3.92 -5.80 -18.61
N SER A 62 -2.73 -6.35 -18.29
CA SER A 62 -2.43 -7.76 -18.53
C SER A 62 -2.49 -8.65 -17.29
N THR A 63 -2.14 -8.16 -16.11
CA THR A 63 -1.95 -9.03 -14.94
C THR A 63 -2.27 -8.33 -13.63
N ILE A 64 -2.95 -9.05 -12.73
CA ILE A 64 -3.16 -8.63 -11.33
C ILE A 64 -1.93 -9.06 -10.55
N PRO A 65 -1.19 -8.15 -9.89
CA PRO A 65 -0.01 -8.52 -9.12
C PRO A 65 -0.36 -9.51 -8.00
N ASP A 66 0.40 -10.59 -7.90
CA ASP A 66 0.33 -11.50 -6.76
C ASP A 66 1.13 -10.95 -5.56
N ARG A 67 1.11 -11.67 -4.43
CA ARG A 67 1.82 -11.23 -3.21
C ARG A 67 3.33 -11.15 -3.42
N ALA A 68 3.92 -12.04 -4.22
CA ALA A 68 5.36 -12.03 -4.47
C ALA A 68 5.77 -10.79 -5.26
N THR A 69 5.04 -10.49 -6.34
CA THR A 69 5.21 -9.29 -7.16
C THR A 69 5.03 -8.02 -6.34
N LEU A 70 3.99 -7.96 -5.50
CA LEU A 70 3.75 -6.81 -4.63
C LEU A 70 4.89 -6.61 -3.62
N ARG A 71 5.40 -7.69 -3.05
CA ARG A 71 6.52 -7.64 -2.10
C ARG A 71 7.80 -7.14 -2.77
N GLU A 72 8.11 -7.65 -3.96
CA GLU A 72 9.28 -7.22 -4.72
C GLU A 72 9.19 -5.72 -5.04
N ARG A 73 8.07 -5.26 -5.60
CA ARG A 73 7.86 -3.85 -5.94
C ARG A 73 7.93 -2.96 -4.69
N LEU A 74 7.31 -3.37 -3.58
CA LEU A 74 7.39 -2.64 -2.32
C LEU A 74 8.84 -2.58 -1.80
N SER A 75 9.58 -3.69 -1.86
CA SER A 75 10.98 -3.72 -1.41
C SER A 75 11.87 -2.76 -2.20
N LEU A 76 11.67 -2.66 -3.52
CA LEU A 76 12.37 -1.71 -4.38
C LEU A 76 12.01 -0.26 -4.05
N ALA A 77 10.73 0.00 -3.72
CA ALA A 77 10.30 1.33 -3.29
C ALA A 77 10.93 1.72 -1.94
N LEU A 78 10.93 0.81 -0.96
CA LEU A 78 11.51 1.05 0.35
C LEU A 78 13.04 1.17 0.33
N ALA A 79 13.73 0.43 -0.55
CA ALA A 79 15.18 0.49 -0.69
C ALA A 79 15.69 1.86 -1.18
N ARG A 80 14.83 2.66 -1.82
CA ARG A 80 15.15 4.03 -2.24
C ARG A 80 15.01 5.05 -1.11
N SER A 81 14.47 4.64 0.04
CA SER A 81 14.25 5.51 1.20
C SER A 81 15.33 5.29 2.27
N PRO A 82 16.14 6.33 2.59
CA PRO A 82 17.31 6.18 3.44
C PRO A 82 16.96 6.04 4.93
N ASP A 83 15.93 6.73 5.39
CA ASP A 83 15.52 6.80 6.80
C ASP A 83 14.13 6.20 7.04
N HIS A 84 13.80 6.00 8.32
CA HIS A 84 12.54 5.39 8.75
C HIS A 84 11.30 6.15 8.27
N GLU A 85 11.27 7.47 8.42
CA GLU A 85 10.12 8.28 8.01
C GLU A 85 9.91 8.24 6.49
N SER A 86 10.99 8.35 5.72
CA SER A 86 10.95 8.20 4.26
C SER A 86 10.47 6.82 3.81
N ARG A 87 10.72 5.75 4.60
CA ARG A 87 10.19 4.40 4.32
C ARG A 87 8.70 4.31 4.59
N LEU A 88 8.21 4.92 5.68
CA LEU A 88 6.78 5.01 5.97
C LEU A 88 6.04 5.78 4.88
N ASP A 89 6.61 6.89 4.41
CA ASP A 89 6.03 7.67 3.32
C ASP A 89 6.01 6.90 1.99
N ALA A 90 7.11 6.21 1.65
CA ALA A 90 7.14 5.34 0.47
C ALA A 90 6.09 4.23 0.54
N ALA A 91 5.90 3.61 1.72
CA ALA A 91 4.85 2.60 1.91
C ALA A 91 3.44 3.19 1.75
N ARG A 92 3.19 4.41 2.25
CA ARG A 92 1.90 5.11 2.08
C ARG A 92 1.61 5.44 0.62
N ILE A 93 2.62 5.90 -0.12
CA ILE A 93 2.52 6.18 -1.56
C ILE A 93 2.24 4.89 -2.32
N PHE A 94 3.00 3.83 -2.06
CA PHE A 94 2.80 2.52 -2.69
C PHE A 94 1.40 1.96 -2.41
N ALA A 95 0.95 2.02 -1.16
CA ALA A 95 -0.38 1.57 -0.76
C ALA A 95 -1.48 2.35 -1.50
N ALA A 96 -1.34 3.67 -1.62
CA ALA A 96 -2.28 4.52 -2.32
C ALA A 96 -2.37 4.18 -3.80
N GLU A 97 -1.22 4.01 -4.45
CA GLU A 97 -1.12 3.65 -5.87
C GLU A 97 -1.74 2.28 -6.13
N GLN A 98 -1.36 1.25 -5.36
CA GLN A 98 -1.90 -0.09 -5.58
C GLN A 98 -3.41 -0.17 -5.28
N LYS A 99 -3.91 0.53 -4.24
CA LYS A 99 -5.36 0.63 -3.98
C LYS A 99 -6.08 1.28 -5.16
N PHE A 100 -5.49 2.33 -5.73
CA PHE A 100 -6.02 3.01 -6.90
C PHE A 100 -6.08 2.07 -8.11
N LEU A 101 -5.00 1.36 -8.42
CA LEU A 101 -4.95 0.42 -9.56
C LEU A 101 -5.95 -0.74 -9.39
N ILE A 102 -6.12 -1.28 -8.18
CA ILE A 102 -7.14 -2.30 -7.91
C ILE A 102 -8.54 -1.73 -8.16
N GLY A 103 -8.82 -0.51 -7.67
CA GLY A 103 -10.09 0.18 -7.89
C GLY A 103 -10.37 0.47 -9.37
N ALA A 104 -9.36 0.92 -10.12
CA ALA A 104 -9.48 1.19 -11.55
C ALA A 104 -9.83 -0.10 -12.31
N ARG A 105 -9.17 -1.23 -12.02
CA ARG A 105 -9.47 -2.53 -12.63
C ARG A 105 -10.87 -3.05 -12.28
N LEU A 106 -11.36 -2.76 -11.08
CA LEU A 106 -12.73 -3.12 -10.68
C LEU A 106 -13.78 -2.36 -11.51
N ILE A 107 -13.57 -1.06 -11.74
CA ILE A 107 -14.55 -0.21 -12.45
C ILE A 107 -14.51 -0.42 -13.96
N THR A 108 -13.37 -0.82 -14.51
CA THR A 108 -13.27 -1.24 -15.92
C THR A 108 -13.75 -2.67 -16.18
N GLY A 109 -14.16 -3.41 -15.14
CA GLY A 109 -14.59 -4.79 -15.26
C GLY A 109 -13.46 -5.80 -15.48
N GLN A 110 -12.19 -5.39 -15.34
CA GLN A 110 -11.03 -6.30 -15.38
C GLN A 110 -10.93 -7.16 -14.11
N LEU A 111 -11.52 -6.70 -13.00
CA LEU A 111 -11.67 -7.46 -11.76
C LEU A 111 -13.15 -7.64 -11.42
N SER A 112 -13.53 -8.86 -11.03
CA SER A 112 -14.73 -9.06 -10.22
C SER A 112 -14.55 -8.48 -8.81
N ALA A 113 -15.66 -8.23 -8.11
CA ALA A 113 -15.62 -7.78 -6.71
C ALA A 113 -14.82 -8.74 -5.80
N ALA A 114 -15.01 -10.05 -5.97
CA ALA A 114 -14.28 -11.06 -5.21
C ALA A 114 -12.75 -11.03 -5.46
N GLN A 115 -12.35 -10.88 -6.74
CA GLN A 115 -10.92 -10.75 -7.07
C GLN A 115 -10.33 -9.44 -6.52
N ALA A 116 -11.09 -8.34 -6.59
CA ALA A 116 -10.67 -7.06 -6.00
C ALA A 116 -10.49 -7.18 -4.48
N SER A 117 -11.39 -7.86 -3.77
CA SER A 117 -11.24 -8.12 -2.34
C SER A 117 -10.01 -8.94 -2.00
N ARG A 118 -9.73 -9.98 -2.79
CA ARG A 118 -8.49 -10.76 -2.64
C ARG A 118 -7.25 -9.91 -2.88
N ALA A 119 -7.28 -9.01 -3.86
CA ALA A 119 -6.18 -8.10 -4.18
C ALA A 119 -5.94 -7.08 -3.05
N PHE A 120 -7.00 -6.50 -2.48
CA PHE A 120 -6.87 -5.63 -1.31
C PHE A 120 -6.27 -6.37 -0.10
N ALA A 121 -6.69 -7.62 0.15
CA ALA A 121 -6.12 -8.42 1.21
C ALA A 121 -4.64 -8.78 0.97
N ASN A 122 -4.27 -9.14 -0.26
CA ASN A 122 -2.87 -9.36 -0.63
C ASN A 122 -2.01 -8.11 -0.37
N LEU A 123 -2.50 -6.94 -0.77
CA LEU A 123 -1.82 -5.67 -0.56
C LEU A 123 -1.66 -5.35 0.93
N ALA A 124 -2.72 -5.53 1.73
CA ALA A 124 -2.68 -5.31 3.17
C ALA A 124 -1.65 -6.22 3.85
N GLU A 125 -1.64 -7.53 3.56
CA GLU A 125 -0.66 -8.48 4.12
C GLU A 125 0.78 -8.10 3.78
N VAL A 126 1.05 -7.74 2.51
CA VAL A 126 2.40 -7.37 2.08
C VAL A 126 2.88 -6.10 2.79
N LEU A 127 2.00 -5.10 2.93
CA LEU A 127 2.31 -3.86 3.65
C LEU A 127 2.53 -4.11 5.15
N ILE A 128 1.64 -4.86 5.80
CA ILE A 128 1.76 -5.18 7.23
C ILE A 128 3.10 -5.86 7.50
N GLN A 129 3.44 -6.89 6.72
CA GLN A 129 4.70 -7.61 6.90
C GLN A 129 5.90 -6.65 6.75
N ALA A 130 5.93 -5.85 5.68
CA ALA A 130 7.03 -4.92 5.46
C ALA A 130 7.16 -3.87 6.56
N MET A 131 6.04 -3.39 7.13
CA MET A 131 6.06 -2.41 8.22
C MET A 131 6.50 -3.05 9.54
N VAL A 132 6.04 -4.26 9.84
CA VAL A 132 6.52 -5.02 11.01
C VAL A 132 8.02 -5.25 10.92
N ASP A 133 8.54 -5.67 9.76
CA ASP A 133 9.97 -5.89 9.55
C ASP A 133 10.77 -4.59 9.71
N ALA A 134 10.28 -3.48 9.13
CA ALA A 134 10.93 -2.17 9.19
C ALA A 134 10.97 -1.61 10.63
N VAL A 135 9.85 -1.69 11.35
CA VAL A 135 9.76 -1.23 12.75
C VAL A 135 10.60 -2.12 13.65
N SER A 136 10.54 -3.44 13.50
CA SER A 136 11.33 -4.37 14.32
C SER A 136 12.83 -4.14 14.14
N THR A 137 13.28 -3.90 12.90
CA THR A 137 14.68 -3.59 12.60
C THR A 137 15.11 -2.29 13.27
N GLU A 138 14.35 -1.21 13.09
CA GLU A 138 14.65 0.10 13.67
C GLU A 138 14.65 0.05 15.21
N PHE A 139 13.66 -0.62 15.79
CA PHE A 139 13.51 -0.74 17.24
C PHE A 139 14.66 -1.53 17.86
N ALA A 140 15.12 -2.58 17.18
CA ALA A 140 16.26 -3.38 17.61
C ALA A 140 17.59 -2.61 17.60
N VAL A 141 17.76 -1.57 16.77
CA VAL A 141 18.96 -0.72 16.81
C VAL A 141 19.13 -0.06 18.18
N ARG A 142 18.01 0.38 18.79
CA ARG A 142 18.04 1.14 20.05
C ARG A 142 17.85 0.28 21.29
N HIS A 143 16.99 -0.74 21.20
CA HIS A 143 16.54 -1.55 22.33
C HIS A 143 17.07 -2.98 22.28
N GLY A 144 17.75 -3.39 21.20
CA GLY A 144 18.17 -4.77 20.98
C GLY A 144 16.96 -5.69 20.79
N THR A 145 17.12 -6.96 21.14
CA THR A 145 16.08 -7.99 20.98
C THR A 145 15.76 -8.63 22.32
N VAL A 146 14.51 -9.06 22.52
CA VAL A 146 14.13 -9.87 23.69
C VAL A 146 14.50 -11.34 23.41
N PRO A 147 15.16 -12.05 24.35
CA PRO A 147 15.44 -13.49 24.20
C PRO A 147 14.18 -14.31 23.89
N GLY A 148 14.29 -15.22 22.91
CA GLY A 148 13.18 -16.05 22.48
C GLY A 148 12.02 -15.31 21.79
N ALA A 149 12.18 -14.02 21.48
CA ALA A 149 11.13 -13.19 20.90
C ALA A 149 10.52 -13.78 19.63
N LYS A 150 9.20 -13.92 19.62
CA LYS A 150 8.40 -14.11 18.40
C LYS A 150 7.29 -13.08 18.37
N LEU A 151 7.03 -12.55 17.19
CA LEU A 151 5.97 -11.58 16.94
C LEU A 151 5.02 -12.13 15.87
N CYS A 152 3.73 -12.04 16.12
CA CYS A 152 2.69 -12.42 15.18
C CYS A 152 1.64 -11.32 15.09
N VAL A 153 1.28 -10.94 13.87
CA VAL A 153 0.16 -10.02 13.62
C VAL A 153 -0.99 -10.80 13.00
N LEU A 154 -2.08 -10.92 13.75
CA LEU A 154 -3.31 -11.58 13.31
C LEU A 154 -4.25 -10.56 12.68
N GLY A 155 -4.56 -10.75 11.40
CA GLY A 155 -5.60 -10.00 10.70
C GLY A 155 -6.99 -10.56 10.98
N MET A 156 -7.84 -9.76 11.60
CA MET A 156 -9.22 -10.11 11.94
C MET A 156 -10.22 -9.53 10.93
N GLY A 157 -11.51 -9.78 11.16
CA GLY A 157 -12.60 -9.18 10.38
C GLY A 157 -12.50 -9.43 8.87
N ARG A 158 -12.54 -8.35 8.09
CA ARG A 158 -12.47 -8.43 6.61
C ARG A 158 -11.10 -8.83 6.09
N LEU A 159 -10.02 -8.52 6.81
CA LEU A 159 -8.69 -9.00 6.45
C LEU A 159 -8.60 -10.51 6.64
N GLY A 160 -9.06 -11.01 7.80
CA GLY A 160 -9.04 -12.45 8.12
C GLY A 160 -9.92 -13.29 7.19
N SER A 161 -11.09 -12.79 6.82
CA SER A 161 -11.97 -13.42 5.81
C SER A 161 -11.56 -13.14 4.36
N ARG A 162 -10.61 -12.21 4.15
CA ARG A 162 -10.12 -11.77 2.83
C ARG A 162 -11.17 -11.07 1.96
N GLU A 163 -12.13 -10.44 2.59
CA GLU A 163 -13.23 -9.68 1.98
C GLU A 163 -13.00 -8.16 2.06
N LEU A 164 -11.74 -7.73 2.04
CA LEU A 164 -11.38 -6.31 2.13
C LEU A 164 -11.94 -5.50 0.96
N THR A 165 -12.23 -4.23 1.23
CA THR A 165 -12.58 -3.23 0.21
C THR A 165 -11.66 -2.02 0.35
N ALA A 166 -11.64 -1.13 -0.65
CA ALA A 166 -10.76 0.03 -0.69
C ALA A 166 -10.83 0.94 0.56
N GLY A 167 -11.99 0.98 1.23
CA GLY A 167 -12.22 1.77 2.44
C GLY A 167 -12.46 0.94 3.70
N SER A 168 -12.04 -0.32 3.72
CA SER A 168 -12.09 -1.12 4.94
C SER A 168 -10.94 -0.75 5.86
N ASP A 169 -11.24 -0.68 7.16
CA ASP A 169 -10.23 -0.62 8.21
C ASP A 169 -9.58 -2.00 8.41
N LEU A 170 -8.43 -2.01 9.09
CA LEU A 170 -7.69 -3.22 9.41
C LEU A 170 -7.80 -3.52 10.91
N ASP A 171 -8.52 -4.59 11.24
CA ASP A 171 -8.59 -5.11 12.60
C ASP A 171 -7.40 -6.03 12.83
N LEU A 172 -6.43 -5.60 13.65
CA LEU A 172 -5.19 -6.34 13.90
C LEU A 172 -5.05 -6.68 15.38
N ILE A 173 -4.63 -7.91 15.68
CA ILE A 173 -4.19 -8.33 17.02
C ILE A 173 -2.70 -8.65 16.95
N VAL A 174 -1.91 -8.02 17.80
CA VAL A 174 -0.48 -8.31 17.93
C VAL A 174 -0.29 -9.30 19.08
N LEU A 175 0.33 -10.44 18.77
CA LEU A 175 0.72 -11.45 19.74
C LEU A 175 2.24 -11.53 19.78
N TYR A 176 2.78 -11.69 20.98
CA TYR A 176 4.20 -11.94 21.15
C TYR A 176 4.45 -13.10 22.12
N GLU A 177 5.59 -13.75 21.95
CA GLU A 177 6.12 -14.78 22.83
C GLU A 177 7.59 -14.41 23.13
N HIS A 178 8.09 -14.77 24.30
CA HIS A 178 9.48 -14.62 24.70
C HIS A 178 9.86 -15.71 25.70
N ASP A 179 11.15 -15.89 25.97
CA ASP A 179 11.61 -16.84 26.98
C ASP A 179 11.09 -16.44 28.37
N ALA A 180 10.71 -17.41 29.20
CA ALA A 180 10.04 -17.15 30.49
C ALA A 180 10.90 -16.35 31.49
N ASP A 181 12.23 -16.43 31.35
CA ASP A 181 13.23 -15.72 32.14
C ASP A 181 13.72 -14.41 31.49
N ALA A 182 13.18 -14.04 30.34
CA ALA A 182 13.51 -12.77 29.68
C ALA A 182 12.91 -11.58 30.44
N GLU A 183 13.73 -10.91 31.25
CA GLU A 183 13.32 -9.68 31.95
C GLU A 183 13.51 -8.41 31.11
N PHE A 184 14.49 -8.39 30.20
CA PHE A 184 14.87 -7.21 29.42
C PHE A 184 15.34 -7.55 28.01
N SER A 185 15.21 -6.59 27.10
CA SER A 185 15.84 -6.61 25.78
C SER A 185 17.35 -6.31 25.83
N SER A 186 18.09 -6.72 24.80
CA SER A 186 19.56 -6.76 24.84
C SER A 186 20.31 -5.47 24.48
N GLY A 187 19.62 -4.37 24.14
CA GLY A 187 20.25 -3.16 23.61
C GLY A 187 20.64 -2.12 24.67
N ASP A 188 21.23 -1.01 24.22
CA ASP A 188 21.74 0.07 25.07
C ASP A 188 20.66 0.75 25.94
N LYS A 189 19.40 0.65 25.52
CA LYS A 189 18.23 1.10 26.28
C LYS A 189 17.29 -0.09 26.49
N PRO A 190 17.57 -0.99 27.44
CA PRO A 190 16.77 -2.20 27.63
C PRO A 190 15.32 -1.85 28.02
N LEU A 191 14.38 -2.65 27.51
CA LEU A 191 12.95 -2.57 27.85
C LEU A 191 12.47 -3.93 28.35
N ALA A 192 11.51 -3.92 29.28
CA ALA A 192 10.79 -5.14 29.63
C ALA A 192 9.96 -5.64 28.43
N PRO A 193 9.73 -6.95 28.25
CA PRO A 193 9.02 -7.47 27.07
C PRO A 193 7.66 -6.81 26.80
N SER A 194 6.87 -6.55 27.85
CA SER A 194 5.58 -5.88 27.73
C SER A 194 5.66 -4.44 27.22
N GLN A 195 6.76 -3.74 27.48
CA GLN A 195 7.05 -2.40 26.96
C GLN A 195 7.72 -2.43 25.59
N TYR A 196 8.42 -3.53 25.27
CA TYR A 196 9.10 -3.70 23.99
C TYR A 196 8.11 -3.90 22.84
N PHE A 197 7.01 -4.62 23.07
CA PHE A 197 6.03 -4.97 22.04
C PHE A 197 4.76 -4.09 22.04
N MET A 198 4.67 -3.09 22.91
CA MET A 198 3.54 -2.16 23.02
C MET A 198 3.88 -0.81 22.38
#